data_AF-A0A178ZPG0-F1
#
_entry.id   AF-A0A178ZPG0-F1
#
_cell.length_a   1.000
_cell.length_b   1.000
_cell.length_c   1.000
_cell.angle_alpha   90.00
_cell.angle_beta   90.00
_cell.angle_gamma   90.00
#
_symmetry.space_group_name_H-M   'P 1'
#
loop_
_entity.id
_entity.type
_entity.pdbx_description
1 polymer ?
#
loop_
_entity_poly.entity_id
_entity_poly.type
_entity_poly.pdbx_seq_one_letter_code
_entity_poly.pdbx_strand_id
1 'polypeptide(L)'
;MAGRILQRAGKYTVTLQDRQADDDMYTVRRSMSPSIFADVGAREAGRSSDRLAIVANCCDYSVRMNTKRLQNSPLSLSLALLTLYVLNGEILMNGEGGGSSSRGNNMAPLNRTVFDFLKTQSLDSFSPPIRQQLTFIKSCRLIQVQLVKDGIQTRGHLWEIGPQISVNVRRRVPRQYRSGSGLSKHHRRSLHQLLLQLRAGRSRMRQARLASYLEGFLDEDENCAGVDELSFSRKFQTWMAGAVGEAIADPGKVLRLGRLTDKRRDVAQDDYTGIFVFDADRAPEGEYIFTAFEDGKDEEIDKHVALEVDVGALNRSGVPLLEARRWINGLVFFHGHRRGDFIFPWHRSLTV
;
A
#
# COMPACT_ATOMS: atom_id res chain seq x y z
N MET A 1 -15.32 -30.51 4.66
CA MET A 1 -14.12 -30.09 3.91
C MET A 1 -13.83 -28.59 4.07
N ALA A 2 -14.84 -27.70 4.06
CA ALA A 2 -14.70 -26.26 4.34
C ALA A 2 -14.06 -25.91 5.71
N GLY A 3 -14.37 -26.66 6.77
CA GLY A 3 -13.79 -26.43 8.10
C GLY A 3 -12.26 -26.61 8.19
N ARG A 4 -11.67 -27.51 7.38
CA ARG A 4 -10.20 -27.67 7.29
C ARG A 4 -9.54 -26.54 6.50
N ILE A 5 -10.27 -25.91 5.58
CA ILE A 5 -9.79 -24.76 4.79
C ILE A 5 -9.76 -23.51 5.68
N LEU A 6 -10.81 -23.28 6.47
CA LEU A 6 -10.87 -22.17 7.45
C LEU A 6 -9.83 -22.32 8.57
N GLN A 7 -9.61 -23.53 9.09
CA GLN A 7 -8.52 -23.80 10.04
C GLN A 7 -7.11 -23.51 9.47
N ARG A 8 -6.92 -23.63 8.15
CA ARG A 8 -5.65 -23.32 7.47
C ARG A 8 -5.56 -21.86 6.99
N ALA A 9 -6.68 -21.17 6.80
CA ALA A 9 -6.69 -19.73 6.59
C ALA A 9 -6.03 -19.01 7.79
N GLY A 10 -6.31 -19.48 9.01
CA GLY A 10 -5.59 -19.08 10.23
C GLY A 10 -4.12 -19.51 10.30
N LYS A 11 -3.64 -20.38 9.40
CA LYS A 11 -2.21 -20.76 9.31
C LYS A 11 -1.40 -19.84 8.39
N TYR A 12 -1.97 -19.26 7.32
CA TYR A 12 -1.25 -18.27 6.50
C TYR A 12 -0.83 -17.04 7.32
N THR A 13 -1.63 -16.70 8.33
CA THR A 13 -1.32 -15.72 9.38
C THR A 13 0.03 -15.97 10.07
N VAL A 14 0.40 -17.23 10.27
CA VAL A 14 1.65 -17.64 10.94
C VAL A 14 2.79 -17.79 9.93
N THR A 15 2.51 -18.22 8.69
CA THR A 15 3.55 -18.48 7.67
C THR A 15 4.10 -17.22 7.00
N LEU A 16 3.38 -16.09 7.05
CA LEU A 16 3.86 -14.81 6.51
C LEU A 16 4.78 -14.04 7.46
N GLN A 17 4.93 -14.52 8.68
CA GLN A 17 5.85 -13.94 9.65
C GLN A 17 7.27 -14.28 9.22
N ASP A 18 8.06 -13.25 8.89
CA ASP A 18 9.47 -13.46 8.59
C ASP A 18 10.20 -13.82 9.89
N ARG A 19 10.81 -15.01 9.92
CA ARG A 19 11.50 -15.56 11.09
C ARG A 19 12.93 -15.03 11.24
N GLN A 20 13.36 -14.15 10.33
CA GLN A 20 14.75 -13.69 10.22
C GLN A 20 15.04 -12.31 10.82
N ALA A 21 14.12 -11.71 11.57
CA ALA A 21 14.45 -10.53 12.38
C ALA A 21 15.01 -11.00 13.74
N ASP A 22 16.25 -10.63 14.05
CA ASP A 22 16.94 -10.83 15.34
C ASP A 22 16.29 -10.08 16.53
N ASP A 23 15.05 -9.62 16.38
CA ASP A 23 14.24 -9.02 17.43
C ASP A 23 12.93 -9.79 17.54
N ASP A 24 12.44 -9.94 18.77
CA ASP A 24 11.28 -10.71 19.22
C ASP A 24 9.91 -10.22 18.65
N MET A 25 9.92 -9.57 17.48
CA MET A 25 8.79 -8.93 16.80
C MET A 25 8.64 -9.44 15.36
N TYR A 26 7.62 -10.26 15.13
CA TYR A 26 7.24 -10.75 13.82
C TYR A 26 6.94 -9.59 12.84
N THR A 27 7.72 -9.47 11.76
CA THR A 27 7.47 -8.50 10.69
C THR A 27 6.96 -9.19 9.43
N VAL A 28 5.74 -8.87 8.99
CA VAL A 28 5.23 -9.32 7.69
C VAL A 28 5.67 -8.35 6.60
N ARG A 29 6.45 -8.84 5.63
CA ARG A 29 6.98 -8.03 4.51
C ARG A 29 6.39 -8.34 3.13
N ARG A 30 5.62 -9.41 3.00
CA ARG A 30 5.09 -9.89 1.72
C ARG A 30 3.56 -9.94 1.73
N SER A 31 2.95 -9.74 0.56
CA SER A 31 1.51 -9.94 0.42
C SER A 31 1.14 -11.40 0.68
N MET A 32 -0.08 -11.60 1.18
CA MET A 32 -0.61 -12.94 1.46
C MET A 32 -0.91 -13.71 0.17
N SER A 33 -1.31 -12.99 -0.89
CA SER A 33 -1.85 -13.57 -2.11
C SER A 33 -0.88 -14.51 -2.85
N PRO A 34 0.41 -14.17 -3.10
CA PRO A 34 1.35 -15.09 -3.73
C PRO A 34 1.51 -16.43 -2.99
N SER A 35 1.48 -16.39 -1.64
CA SER A 35 1.56 -17.60 -0.82
C SER A 35 0.30 -18.46 -0.97
N ILE A 36 -0.89 -17.85 -0.99
CA ILE A 36 -2.15 -18.54 -1.26
C ILE A 36 -2.12 -19.18 -2.66
N PHE A 37 -1.67 -18.43 -3.67
CA PHE A 37 -1.56 -18.93 -5.04
C PHE A 37 -0.65 -20.16 -5.13
N ALA A 38 0.55 -20.10 -4.54
CA ALA A 38 1.48 -21.22 -4.50
C ALA A 38 0.88 -22.45 -3.79
N ASP A 39 0.25 -22.25 -2.62
CA ASP A 39 -0.37 -23.33 -1.86
C ASP A 39 -1.55 -23.99 -2.59
N VAL A 40 -2.34 -23.22 -3.34
CA VAL A 40 -3.41 -23.78 -4.18
C VAL A 40 -2.83 -24.46 -5.42
N GLY A 41 -1.76 -23.91 -6.00
CA GLY A 41 -1.05 -24.48 -7.13
C GLY A 41 -0.45 -25.86 -6.83
N ALA A 42 0.09 -26.05 -5.63
CA ALA A 42 0.67 -27.31 -5.17
C ALA A 42 -0.37 -28.40 -4.84
N ARG A 43 -1.66 -28.07 -4.77
CA ARG A 43 -2.72 -29.03 -4.44
C ARG A 43 -3.23 -29.74 -5.69
N GLU A 44 -3.49 -31.03 -5.53
CA GLU A 44 -4.30 -31.78 -6.47
C GLU A 44 -5.74 -31.26 -6.41
N ALA A 45 -6.24 -30.81 -7.56
CA ALA A 45 -7.62 -30.41 -7.73
C ALA A 45 -8.23 -31.32 -8.80
N GLY A 46 -9.43 -31.84 -8.55
CA GLY A 46 -10.11 -32.71 -9.52
C GLY A 46 -10.28 -32.05 -10.89
N ARG A 47 -10.49 -30.73 -10.92
CA ARG A 47 -10.39 -29.92 -12.14
C ARG A 47 -9.43 -28.77 -11.92
N SER A 48 -8.47 -28.60 -12.82
CA SER A 48 -7.44 -27.54 -12.72
C SER A 48 -8.04 -26.13 -12.68
N SER A 49 -9.19 -25.91 -13.35
CA SER A 49 -9.91 -24.63 -13.34
C SER A 49 -10.48 -24.24 -11.97
N ASP A 50 -10.73 -25.20 -11.07
CA ASP A 50 -11.32 -24.93 -9.76
C ASP A 50 -10.36 -24.11 -8.89
N ARG A 51 -9.05 -24.15 -9.21
CA ARG A 51 -8.02 -23.31 -8.59
C ARG A 51 -8.36 -21.83 -8.66
N LEU A 52 -8.98 -21.35 -9.75
CA LEU A 52 -9.40 -19.95 -9.89
C LEU A 52 -10.41 -19.57 -8.82
N ALA A 53 -11.44 -20.40 -8.62
CA ALA A 53 -12.47 -20.15 -7.60
C ALA A 53 -11.91 -20.26 -6.18
N ILE A 54 -11.05 -21.26 -5.92
CA ILE A 54 -10.44 -21.47 -4.60
C ILE A 54 -9.55 -20.27 -4.24
N VAL A 55 -8.64 -19.86 -5.13
CA VAL A 55 -7.77 -18.71 -4.92
C VAL A 55 -8.58 -17.45 -4.68
N ALA A 56 -9.57 -17.21 -5.54
CA ALA A 56 -10.38 -16.00 -5.44
C ALA A 56 -11.12 -15.95 -4.09
N ASN A 57 -11.66 -17.08 -3.61
CA ASN A 57 -12.28 -17.17 -2.28
C ASN A 57 -11.27 -16.95 -1.16
N CYS A 58 -10.07 -17.55 -1.22
CA CYS A 58 -9.06 -17.39 -0.17
C CYS A 58 -8.49 -15.96 -0.09
N CYS A 59 -8.45 -15.25 -1.21
CA CYS A 59 -7.99 -13.86 -1.27
C CYS A 59 -9.13 -12.83 -1.16
N ASP A 60 -10.39 -13.24 -0.97
CA ASP A 60 -11.53 -12.30 -0.93
C ASP A 60 -11.56 -11.37 -2.17
N TYR A 61 -11.35 -11.94 -3.36
CA TYR A 61 -11.38 -11.21 -4.64
C TYR A 61 -12.79 -10.85 -5.10
N SER A 62 -13.06 -9.60 -5.46
CA SER A 62 -14.38 -9.24 -5.99
C SER A 62 -14.52 -9.62 -7.48
N VAL A 63 -13.45 -9.53 -8.25
CA VAL A 63 -13.44 -9.98 -9.65
C VAL A 63 -13.23 -11.50 -9.69
N ARG A 64 -14.21 -12.20 -10.27
CA ARG A 64 -14.21 -13.66 -10.47
C ARG A 64 -14.15 -13.99 -11.95
N MET A 65 -13.43 -15.05 -12.30
CA MET A 65 -13.42 -15.58 -13.66
C MET A 65 -14.50 -16.63 -13.87
N ASN A 66 -15.07 -16.67 -15.08
CA ASN A 66 -16.00 -17.72 -15.46
C ASN A 66 -15.24 -19.00 -15.80
N THR A 67 -15.14 -19.91 -14.83
CA THR A 67 -14.40 -21.18 -14.95
C THR A 67 -14.96 -22.08 -16.04
N LYS A 68 -16.28 -22.07 -16.29
CA LYS A 68 -16.91 -22.87 -17.36
C LYS A 68 -16.49 -22.39 -18.74
N ARG A 69 -16.43 -21.06 -18.96
CA ARG A 69 -15.96 -20.50 -20.24
C ARG A 69 -14.47 -20.76 -20.46
N LEU A 70 -13.67 -20.66 -19.40
CA LEU A 70 -12.23 -20.94 -19.48
C LEU A 70 -11.91 -22.40 -19.77
N GLN A 71 -12.70 -23.36 -19.25
CA GLN A 71 -12.54 -24.78 -19.56
C GLN A 71 -12.67 -25.07 -21.06
N ASN A 72 -13.48 -24.29 -21.77
CA ASN A 72 -13.72 -24.44 -23.21
C ASN A 72 -12.91 -23.42 -24.04
N SER A 73 -11.94 -22.74 -23.43
CA SER A 73 -11.14 -21.69 -24.07
C SER A 73 -9.74 -22.20 -24.39
N PRO A 74 -9.09 -21.71 -25.46
CA PRO A 74 -7.68 -22.00 -25.74
C PRO A 74 -6.72 -21.32 -24.74
N LEU A 75 -7.22 -20.50 -23.80
CA LEU A 75 -6.40 -19.78 -22.83
C LEU A 75 -5.82 -20.70 -21.76
N SER A 76 -4.54 -20.50 -21.41
CA SER A 76 -3.89 -21.28 -20.37
C SER A 76 -4.39 -20.90 -18.97
N LEU A 77 -4.41 -21.88 -18.06
CA LEU A 77 -4.72 -21.63 -16.66
C LEU A 77 -3.75 -20.63 -16.02
N SER A 78 -2.48 -20.65 -16.43
CA SER A 78 -1.47 -19.69 -15.98
C SER A 78 -1.85 -18.25 -16.31
N LEU A 79 -2.30 -18.00 -17.55
CA LEU A 79 -2.76 -16.69 -17.97
C LEU A 79 -4.03 -16.27 -17.23
N ALA A 80 -4.94 -17.21 -16.96
CA ALA A 80 -6.14 -16.95 -16.16
C ALA A 80 -5.77 -16.59 -14.71
N LEU A 81 -4.83 -17.30 -14.08
CA LEU A 81 -4.38 -16.99 -12.72
C LEU A 81 -3.70 -15.61 -12.64
N LEU A 82 -2.81 -15.31 -13.58
CA LEU A 82 -2.16 -14.01 -13.66
C LEU A 82 -3.18 -12.88 -13.86
N THR A 83 -4.10 -13.06 -14.81
CA THR A 83 -5.17 -12.10 -15.08
C THR A 83 -6.07 -11.90 -13.86
N LEU A 84 -6.38 -12.96 -13.11
CA LEU A 84 -7.17 -12.89 -11.87
C LEU A 84 -6.46 -12.08 -10.79
N TYR A 85 -5.14 -12.29 -10.65
CA TYR A 85 -4.28 -11.56 -9.71
C TYR A 85 -4.29 -10.05 -10.01
N VAL A 86 -3.98 -9.66 -11.26
CA VAL A 86 -3.88 -8.24 -11.62
C VAL A 86 -5.22 -7.52 -11.66
N LEU A 87 -6.30 -8.16 -12.12
CA LEU A 87 -7.65 -7.55 -12.15
C LEU A 87 -8.19 -7.22 -10.76
N ASN A 88 -7.76 -7.98 -9.74
CA ASN A 88 -8.12 -7.70 -8.35
C ASN A 88 -7.18 -6.68 -7.70
N GLY A 89 -6.27 -6.07 -8.45
CA GLY A 89 -5.40 -4.99 -7.99
C GLY A 89 -4.21 -5.44 -7.17
N GLU A 90 -3.86 -6.72 -7.20
CA GLU A 90 -2.59 -7.12 -6.62
C GLU A 90 -1.41 -6.44 -7.33
N ILE A 91 -0.43 -6.03 -6.53
CA ILE A 91 0.69 -5.22 -7.01
C ILE A 91 1.78 -6.13 -7.58
N LEU A 92 2.18 -5.86 -8.82
CA LEU A 92 3.37 -6.43 -9.45
C LEU A 92 4.46 -5.36 -9.51
N MET A 93 5.66 -5.75 -9.09
CA MET A 93 6.88 -4.97 -9.29
C MET A 93 7.18 -4.93 -10.79
N ASN A 94 7.31 -3.72 -11.32
CA ASN A 94 7.47 -3.48 -12.74
C ASN A 94 8.74 -2.69 -13.08
N GLY A 95 9.45 -2.15 -12.08
CA GLY A 95 10.73 -1.49 -12.26
C GLY A 95 11.91 -2.46 -12.32
N GLU A 96 13.00 -2.03 -12.95
CA GLU A 96 14.28 -2.74 -12.97
C GLU A 96 14.99 -2.57 -11.62
N GLY A 97 14.50 -3.27 -10.59
CA GLY A 97 15.12 -3.49 -9.28
C GLY A 97 16.26 -2.53 -8.89
N GLY A 98 15.96 -1.26 -8.63
CA GLY A 98 16.90 -0.37 -7.97
C GLY A 98 16.54 -0.27 -6.52
N GLY A 99 17.24 -1.06 -5.71
CA GLY A 99 17.22 -1.05 -4.25
C GLY A 99 18.21 -2.10 -3.76
N SER A 100 19.37 -1.65 -3.28
CA SER A 100 20.53 -2.44 -2.87
C SER A 100 20.20 -3.64 -1.98
N SER A 101 20.03 -4.80 -2.60
CA SER A 101 20.58 -6.08 -2.14
C SER A 101 20.46 -7.08 -3.28
N SER A 102 21.61 -7.44 -3.84
CA SER A 102 21.77 -8.48 -4.85
C SER A 102 21.07 -9.79 -4.45
N ARG A 103 19.85 -9.99 -4.95
CA ARG A 103 19.20 -11.28 -5.25
C ARG A 103 18.25 -11.04 -6.43
N GLY A 104 18.76 -10.68 -7.60
CA GLY A 104 19.15 -11.73 -8.54
C GLY A 104 17.92 -12.35 -9.19
N ASN A 105 17.30 -11.64 -10.14
CA ASN A 105 17.19 -12.11 -11.52
C ASN A 105 16.56 -11.01 -12.40
N ASN A 106 17.34 -10.46 -13.33
CA ASN A 106 16.91 -9.56 -14.42
C ASN A 106 15.97 -10.23 -15.46
N MET A 107 15.36 -11.33 -15.05
CA MET A 107 14.35 -12.12 -15.73
C MET A 107 13.80 -13.00 -14.61
N ALA A 108 12.64 -12.71 -14.02
CA ALA A 108 11.81 -13.84 -13.61
C ALA A 108 11.41 -14.47 -14.94
N PRO A 109 12.13 -15.51 -15.40
CA PRO A 109 11.89 -15.94 -16.74
C PRO A 109 10.55 -16.66 -16.68
N LEU A 110 9.69 -16.42 -17.67
CA LEU A 110 8.45 -17.18 -17.83
C LEU A 110 8.72 -18.71 -18.02
N ASN A 111 9.98 -19.14 -17.97
CA ASN A 111 10.41 -20.54 -17.99
C ASN A 111 10.07 -21.32 -16.71
N ARG A 112 9.50 -20.68 -15.68
CA ARG A 112 8.95 -21.33 -14.49
C ARG A 112 7.42 -21.22 -14.45
N THR A 113 6.82 -21.66 -13.35
CA THR A 113 5.36 -21.60 -13.20
C THR A 113 4.88 -20.17 -12.99
N VAL A 114 3.59 -19.91 -13.26
CA VAL A 114 2.96 -18.62 -12.91
C VAL A 114 3.10 -18.30 -11.41
N PHE A 115 3.14 -19.33 -10.55
CA PHE A 115 3.30 -19.16 -9.11
C PHE A 115 4.69 -18.64 -8.75
N ASP A 116 5.73 -19.14 -9.41
CA ASP A 116 7.10 -18.64 -9.23
C ASP A 116 7.24 -17.20 -9.70
N PHE A 117 6.61 -16.87 -10.85
CA PHE A 117 6.56 -15.51 -11.35
C PHE A 117 5.88 -14.58 -10.33
N LEU A 118 4.67 -14.91 -9.87
CA LEU A 118 3.94 -14.10 -8.91
C LEU A 118 4.67 -13.95 -7.58
N LYS A 119 5.34 -15.00 -7.09
CA LYS A 119 6.15 -14.94 -5.87
C LYS A 119 7.38 -14.04 -6.00
N THR A 120 7.95 -13.97 -7.20
CA THR A 120 9.17 -13.17 -7.46
C THR A 120 8.82 -11.72 -7.75
N GLN A 121 7.70 -11.48 -8.44
CA GLN A 121 7.28 -10.16 -8.91
C GLN A 121 6.26 -9.49 -7.99
N SER A 122 5.76 -10.14 -6.95
CA SER A 122 4.93 -9.47 -5.95
C SER A 122 5.75 -8.51 -5.11
N LEU A 123 5.15 -7.40 -4.70
CA LEU A 123 5.73 -6.49 -3.72
C LEU A 123 6.15 -7.24 -2.44
N ASP A 124 7.42 -7.08 -2.05
CA ASP A 124 8.02 -7.76 -0.91
C ASP A 124 8.62 -6.83 0.15
N SER A 125 8.31 -5.54 0.03
CA SER A 125 8.76 -4.47 0.91
C SER A 125 7.64 -3.91 1.79
N PHE A 126 6.56 -4.68 2.02
CA PHE A 126 5.48 -4.23 2.89
C PHE A 126 6.02 -3.87 4.28
N SER A 127 5.55 -2.74 4.79
CA SER A 127 5.86 -2.28 6.14
C SER A 127 4.56 -1.98 6.88
N PRO A 128 3.79 -3.00 7.29
CA PRO A 128 2.49 -2.79 7.89
C PRO A 128 2.61 -2.02 9.23
N PRO A 129 1.64 -1.17 9.57
CA PRO A 129 1.54 -0.61 10.91
C PRO A 129 1.30 -1.76 11.91
N ILE A 130 2.03 -1.75 13.04
CA ILE A 130 2.23 -2.90 13.95
C ILE A 130 0.91 -3.57 14.38
N ARG A 131 -0.16 -2.80 14.56
CA ARG A 131 -1.37 -3.29 15.24
C ARG A 131 -2.34 -4.12 14.41
N GLN A 132 -2.23 -4.19 13.08
CA GLN A 132 -3.21 -4.89 12.24
C GLN A 132 -2.61 -5.46 10.95
N GLN A 133 -1.39 -6.00 11.04
CA GLN A 133 -0.57 -6.37 9.88
C GLN A 133 -1.30 -7.25 8.85
N LEU A 134 -2.15 -8.18 9.29
CA LEU A 134 -2.86 -9.12 8.41
C LEU A 134 -4.00 -8.46 7.64
N THR A 135 -4.87 -7.74 8.36
CA THR A 135 -5.97 -6.98 7.75
C THR A 135 -5.41 -5.98 6.75
N PHE A 136 -4.33 -5.30 7.15
CA PHE A 136 -3.60 -4.39 6.30
C PHE A 136 -3.15 -5.06 5.00
N ILE A 137 -2.35 -6.13 5.09
CA ILE A 137 -1.73 -6.74 3.91
C ILE A 137 -2.75 -7.39 2.98
N LYS A 138 -3.89 -7.87 3.49
CA LYS A 138 -4.99 -8.36 2.65
C LYS A 138 -5.61 -7.25 1.79
N SER A 139 -5.69 -6.04 2.33
CA SER A 139 -6.27 -4.86 1.69
C SER A 139 -5.29 -4.08 0.82
N CYS A 140 -4.03 -4.48 0.71
CA CYS A 140 -3.02 -3.78 -0.08
C CYS A 140 -3.18 -4.03 -1.59
N ARG A 141 -4.10 -3.30 -2.23
CA ARG A 141 -4.47 -3.49 -3.64
C ARG A 141 -4.68 -2.15 -4.35
N LEU A 142 -4.31 -2.12 -5.62
CA LEU A 142 -4.72 -1.09 -6.57
C LEU A 142 -6.25 -1.07 -6.70
N ILE A 143 -6.80 0.10 -6.96
CA ILE A 143 -8.25 0.31 -7.06
C ILE A 143 -8.66 0.56 -8.50
N GLN A 144 -9.93 0.28 -8.82
CA GLN A 144 -10.52 0.58 -10.14
C GLN A 144 -9.65 0.14 -11.31
N VAL A 145 -9.14 -1.09 -11.23
CA VAL A 145 -8.15 -1.61 -12.17
C VAL A 145 -8.78 -1.90 -13.52
N GLN A 146 -8.08 -1.49 -14.58
CA GLN A 146 -8.37 -1.86 -15.96
C GLN A 146 -7.08 -2.31 -16.64
N LEU A 147 -7.16 -3.40 -17.41
CA LEU A 147 -6.01 -3.85 -18.18
C LEU A 147 -6.02 -3.14 -19.53
N VAL A 148 -4.94 -2.44 -19.84
CA VAL A 148 -4.75 -1.74 -21.11
C VAL A 148 -3.52 -2.27 -21.81
N LYS A 149 -3.35 -1.90 -23.08
CA LYS A 149 -2.19 -2.35 -23.88
C LYS A 149 -0.86 -2.04 -23.20
N ASP A 150 -0.76 -0.87 -22.57
CA ASP A 150 0.49 -0.38 -21.99
C ASP A 150 0.75 -0.90 -20.56
N GLY A 151 -0.24 -1.49 -19.87
CA GLY A 151 -0.08 -1.95 -18.50
C GLY A 151 -1.38 -2.10 -17.71
N ILE A 152 -1.24 -2.02 -16.39
CA ILE A 152 -2.34 -2.01 -15.42
C ILE A 152 -2.71 -0.54 -15.16
N GLN A 153 -3.85 -0.10 -15.70
CA GLN A 153 -4.39 1.22 -15.42
C GLN A 153 -5.14 1.22 -14.08
N THR A 154 -4.93 2.26 -13.27
CA THR A 154 -5.57 2.44 -11.96
C THR A 154 -5.79 3.95 -11.70
N ARG A 155 -6.42 4.27 -10.57
CA ARG A 155 -6.72 5.65 -10.17
C ARG A 155 -6.19 5.93 -8.77
N GLY A 156 -5.61 7.11 -8.57
CA GLY A 156 -5.06 7.50 -7.28
C GLY A 156 -4.56 8.93 -7.25
N HIS A 157 -3.64 9.19 -6.34
CA HIS A 157 -3.00 10.48 -6.11
C HIS A 157 -1.49 10.31 -6.21
N LEU A 158 -0.83 11.25 -6.87
CA LEU A 158 0.61 11.28 -6.98
C LEU A 158 1.16 12.46 -6.17
N TRP A 159 2.15 12.17 -5.34
CA TRP A 159 2.74 13.10 -4.41
C TRP A 159 4.20 13.28 -4.76
N GLU A 160 4.66 14.51 -4.86
CA GLU A 160 6.08 14.82 -4.96
C GLU A 160 6.67 14.96 -3.56
N ILE A 161 7.81 14.31 -3.34
CA ILE A 161 8.48 14.27 -2.05
C ILE A 161 9.20 15.59 -1.80
N GLY A 162 8.75 16.29 -0.75
CA GLY A 162 9.28 17.56 -0.29
C GLY A 162 10.38 17.45 0.76
N PRO A 163 10.65 18.54 1.51
CA PRO A 163 11.74 18.60 2.46
C PRO A 163 11.50 17.69 3.67
N GLN A 164 12.60 17.32 4.33
CA GLN A 164 12.57 16.64 5.61
C GLN A 164 12.09 17.57 6.72
N ILE A 165 11.29 17.04 7.64
CA ILE A 165 10.86 17.73 8.85
C ILE A 165 11.52 17.10 10.08
N SER A 166 12.19 17.93 10.88
CA SER A 166 12.74 17.52 12.17
C SER A 166 11.77 17.96 13.28
N VAL A 167 11.29 16.99 14.06
CA VAL A 167 10.34 17.23 15.16
C VAL A 167 11.10 17.26 16.47
N ASN A 168 10.96 18.35 17.23
CA ASN A 168 11.56 18.44 18.56
C ASN A 168 10.72 17.63 19.57
N VAL A 169 11.12 16.38 19.81
CA VAL A 169 10.47 15.45 20.76
C VAL A 169 10.51 15.91 22.22
N ARG A 170 11.37 16.89 22.56
CA ARG A 170 11.43 17.50 23.91
C ARG A 170 10.43 18.63 24.09
N ARG A 171 9.80 19.12 23.01
CA ARG A 171 8.80 20.19 23.09
C ARG A 171 7.62 19.73 23.95
N ARG A 172 7.28 20.53 24.97
CA ARG A 172 6.16 20.23 25.86
C ARG A 172 4.84 20.38 25.09
N VAL A 173 3.95 19.42 25.30
CA VAL A 173 2.57 19.43 24.81
C VAL A 173 1.64 19.09 25.99
N PRO A 174 0.35 19.48 25.94
CA PRO A 174 -0.63 19.09 26.93
C PRO A 174 -0.68 17.57 27.13
N ARG A 175 -1.10 17.15 28.33
CA ARG A 175 -1.20 15.73 28.67
C ARG A 175 -2.18 15.03 27.73
N GLN A 176 -1.66 14.03 27.02
CA GLN A 176 -2.44 13.22 26.10
C GLN A 176 -2.99 11.96 26.80
N TYR A 177 -4.11 11.48 26.30
CA TYR A 177 -4.75 10.24 26.74
C TYR A 177 -4.81 9.24 25.58
N ARG A 178 -5.16 7.99 25.87
CA ARG A 178 -5.42 7.00 24.82
C ARG A 178 -6.76 7.33 24.17
N SER A 179 -6.82 7.30 22.84
CA SER A 179 -8.07 7.53 22.10
C SER A 179 -8.84 6.22 21.88
N GLY A 180 -10.17 6.35 21.74
CA GLY A 180 -11.06 5.29 21.27
C GLY A 180 -10.76 4.83 19.83
N SER A 181 -10.04 5.63 19.02
CA SER A 181 -9.60 5.29 17.66
C SER A 181 -8.50 4.23 17.60
N GLY A 182 -7.84 3.96 18.74
CA GLY A 182 -6.69 3.07 18.83
C GLY A 182 -5.32 3.76 18.87
N LEU A 183 -5.23 5.09 18.72
CA LEU A 183 -3.99 5.82 18.95
C LEU A 183 -3.58 5.79 20.43
N SER A 184 -2.30 5.49 20.66
CA SER A 184 -1.72 5.51 22.00
C SER A 184 -1.46 6.94 22.46
N LYS A 185 -1.32 7.12 23.79
CA LYS A 185 -0.88 8.39 24.38
C LYS A 185 0.44 8.89 23.77
N HIS A 186 1.35 7.97 23.45
CA HIS A 186 2.63 8.29 22.82
C HIS A 186 2.44 8.82 21.40
N HIS A 187 1.64 8.12 20.56
CA HIS A 187 1.38 8.56 19.19
C HIS A 187 0.76 9.96 19.17
N ARG A 188 -0.28 10.21 19.98
CA ARG A 188 -0.91 11.53 20.07
C ARG A 188 0.07 12.60 20.50
N ARG A 189 0.92 12.31 21.50
CA ARG A 189 1.96 13.26 21.94
C ARG A 189 2.91 13.63 20.80
N SER A 190 3.42 12.64 20.07
CA SER A 190 4.32 12.85 18.93
C SER A 190 3.64 13.66 17.81
N LEU A 191 2.38 13.35 17.50
CA LEU A 191 1.60 14.07 16.48
C LEU A 191 1.31 15.53 16.88
N HIS A 192 1.01 15.81 18.15
CA HIS A 192 0.90 17.20 18.63
C HIS A 192 2.24 17.96 18.55
N GLN A 193 3.37 17.30 18.81
CA GLN A 193 4.70 17.91 18.64
C GLN A 193 4.97 18.24 17.17
N LEU A 194 4.59 17.35 16.26
CA LEU A 194 4.64 17.58 14.82
C LEU A 194 3.74 18.75 14.41
N LEU A 195 2.49 18.81 14.89
CA LEU A 195 1.57 19.92 14.63
C LEU A 195 2.18 21.27 15.05
N LEU A 196 2.75 21.32 16.25
CA LEU A 196 3.42 22.53 16.73
C LEU A 196 4.67 22.89 15.90
N GLN A 197 5.37 21.89 15.35
CA GLN A 197 6.51 22.11 14.46
C GLN A 197 6.06 22.68 13.10
N LEU A 198 5.00 22.13 12.50
CA LEU A 198 4.43 22.62 11.24
C LEU A 198 3.96 24.09 11.36
N ARG A 199 3.43 24.47 12.51
CA ARG A 199 2.98 25.85 12.81
C ARG A 199 4.11 26.85 13.03
N ALA A 200 5.27 26.38 13.46
CA ALA A 200 6.42 27.21 13.81
C ALA A 200 7.54 27.18 12.74
N GLY A 201 7.43 26.28 11.75
CA GLY A 201 8.47 26.05 10.76
C GLY A 201 8.69 27.23 9.80
N ARG A 202 9.88 27.26 9.18
CA ARG A 202 10.28 28.27 8.19
C ARG A 202 9.37 28.32 6.96
N SER A 203 8.72 27.20 6.63
CA SER A 203 7.78 27.07 5.51
C SER A 203 6.32 27.06 5.96
N ARG A 204 5.98 27.76 7.05
CA ARG A 204 4.64 27.80 7.66
C ARG A 204 3.52 28.01 6.65
N MET A 205 3.70 28.89 5.67
CA MET A 205 2.67 29.15 4.65
C MET A 205 2.32 27.89 3.85
N ARG A 206 3.33 27.19 3.32
CA ARG A 206 3.15 25.92 2.57
C ARG A 206 2.72 24.74 3.45
N GLN A 207 2.88 24.85 4.77
CA GLN A 207 2.54 23.81 5.74
C GLN A 207 1.22 24.08 6.48
N ALA A 208 0.63 25.25 6.31
CA ALA A 208 -0.54 25.69 7.07
C ALA A 208 -1.74 24.75 6.87
N ARG A 209 -1.93 24.30 5.63
CA ARG A 209 -3.01 23.37 5.28
C ARG A 209 -2.82 21.99 5.91
N LEU A 210 -1.62 21.42 5.83
CA LEU A 210 -1.29 20.18 6.53
C LEU A 210 -1.46 20.30 8.04
N ALA A 211 -1.03 21.43 8.63
CA ALA A 211 -1.22 21.67 10.06
C ALA A 211 -2.71 21.70 10.44
N SER A 212 -3.55 22.36 9.64
CA SER A 212 -5.01 22.38 9.86
C SER A 212 -5.63 20.99 9.73
N TYR A 213 -5.21 20.19 8.74
CA TYR A 213 -5.71 18.82 8.59
C TYR A 213 -5.27 17.91 9.73
N LEU A 214 -4.02 18.04 10.19
CA LEU A 214 -3.53 17.28 11.34
C LEU A 214 -4.24 17.69 12.64
N GLU A 215 -4.53 18.97 12.82
CA GLU A 215 -5.32 19.44 13.97
C GLU A 215 -6.74 18.87 13.93
N GLY A 216 -7.47 19.04 12.82
CA GLY A 216 -8.82 18.47 12.69
C GLY A 216 -8.85 16.96 12.88
N PHE A 217 -7.84 16.25 12.36
CA PHE A 217 -7.69 14.82 12.61
C PHE A 217 -7.55 14.49 14.11
N LEU A 218 -6.73 15.24 14.85
CA LEU A 218 -6.49 15.03 16.28
C LEU A 218 -7.73 15.38 17.13
N ASP A 219 -8.49 16.40 16.73
CA ASP A 219 -9.73 16.79 17.39
C ASP A 219 -10.82 15.71 17.19
N GLU A 220 -10.96 15.18 15.97
CA GLU A 220 -11.83 14.04 15.69
C GLU A 220 -11.39 12.77 16.43
N ASP A 221 -10.08 12.55 16.55
CA ASP A 221 -9.50 11.43 17.29
C ASP A 221 -9.81 11.50 18.79
N GLU A 222 -9.86 12.70 19.37
CA GLU A 222 -10.22 12.91 20.78
C GLU A 222 -11.67 12.60 21.07
N ASN A 223 -12.56 12.89 20.13
CA ASN A 223 -14.00 12.69 20.26
C ASN A 223 -14.48 11.32 19.74
N CYS A 224 -13.56 10.44 19.32
CA CYS A 224 -13.89 9.14 18.75
C CYS A 224 -14.43 8.17 19.81
N ALA A 225 -15.67 7.71 19.64
CA ALA A 225 -16.34 6.77 20.55
C ALA A 225 -15.77 5.34 20.50
N GLY A 226 -15.15 4.93 19.39
CA GLY A 226 -14.49 3.63 19.26
C GLY A 226 -14.03 3.31 17.84
N VAL A 227 -13.12 2.33 17.70
CA VAL A 227 -12.57 1.87 16.41
C VAL A 227 -13.64 1.32 15.48
N ASP A 228 -14.67 0.65 16.03
CA ASP A 228 -15.68 -0.06 15.24
C ASP A 228 -16.57 0.89 14.43
N GLU A 229 -16.73 2.13 14.87
CA GLU A 229 -17.52 3.17 14.19
C GLU A 229 -16.77 3.85 13.04
N LEU A 230 -15.46 3.59 12.92
CA LEU A 230 -14.64 4.22 11.88
C LEU A 230 -14.80 3.52 10.53
N SER A 231 -14.94 4.31 9.46
CA SER A 231 -14.74 3.82 8.09
C SER A 231 -13.33 3.23 7.94
N PHE A 232 -13.14 2.35 6.96
CA PHE A 232 -11.81 1.80 6.70
C PHE A 232 -10.79 2.88 6.37
N SER A 233 -11.14 3.83 5.50
CA SER A 233 -10.32 5.00 5.20
C SER A 233 -9.85 5.74 6.45
N ARG A 234 -10.73 5.92 7.45
CA ARG A 234 -10.38 6.54 8.72
C ARG A 234 -9.53 5.62 9.61
N LYS A 235 -9.78 4.31 9.64
CA LYS A 235 -8.94 3.33 10.33
C LYS A 235 -7.51 3.33 9.75
N PHE A 236 -7.38 3.30 8.42
CA PHE A 236 -6.12 3.37 7.72
C PHE A 236 -5.35 4.65 8.04
N GLN A 237 -6.01 5.82 7.98
CA GLN A 237 -5.41 7.09 8.40
C GLN A 237 -4.91 7.05 9.85
N THR A 238 -5.69 6.43 10.74
CA THR A 238 -5.31 6.25 12.14
C THR A 238 -4.08 5.36 12.29
N TRP A 239 -3.98 4.27 11.52
CA TRP A 239 -2.78 3.42 11.51
C TRP A 239 -1.55 4.14 10.96
N MET A 240 -1.70 4.91 9.88
CA MET A 240 -0.62 5.71 9.31
C MET A 240 -0.18 6.84 10.26
N ALA A 241 -1.12 7.46 10.97
CA ALA A 241 -0.82 8.44 12.02
C ALA A 241 -0.04 7.80 13.18
N GLY A 242 -0.38 6.55 13.54
CA GLY A 242 0.42 5.73 14.46
C GLY A 242 1.85 5.54 13.97
N ALA A 243 2.02 5.09 12.72
CA ALA A 243 3.34 4.87 12.10
C ALA A 243 4.18 6.16 12.03
N VAL A 244 3.57 7.31 11.72
CA VAL A 244 4.24 8.63 11.79
C VAL A 244 4.62 8.96 13.23
N GLY A 245 3.74 8.71 14.20
CA GLY A 245 3.99 8.95 15.62
C GLY A 245 5.15 8.13 16.18
N GLU A 246 5.27 6.87 15.75
CA GLU A 246 6.40 5.98 16.06
C GLU A 246 7.69 6.49 15.39
N ALA A 247 7.64 6.84 14.11
CA ALA A 247 8.79 7.35 13.37
C ALA A 247 9.37 8.67 13.94
N ILE A 248 8.55 9.51 14.58
CA ILE A 248 9.04 10.72 15.26
C ILE A 248 9.96 10.38 16.45
N ALA A 249 9.71 9.26 17.13
CA ALA A 249 10.48 8.83 18.29
C ALA A 249 11.68 7.96 17.91
N ASP A 250 11.75 7.47 16.68
CA ASP A 250 12.78 6.57 16.18
C ASP A 250 13.91 7.34 15.47
N PRO A 251 15.16 7.33 15.99
CA PRO A 251 16.28 8.00 15.34
C PRO A 251 16.68 7.38 13.99
N GLY A 252 16.28 6.14 13.72
CA GLY A 252 16.48 5.46 12.44
C GLY A 252 15.46 5.84 11.36
N LYS A 253 14.52 6.75 11.66
CA LYS A 253 13.49 7.20 10.73
C LYS A 253 13.57 8.70 10.48
N VAL A 254 13.13 9.11 9.30
CA VAL A 254 12.94 10.52 8.94
C VAL A 254 11.56 10.74 8.36
N LEU A 255 11.01 11.93 8.62
CA LEU A 255 9.75 12.38 8.03
C LEU A 255 10.01 13.32 6.86
N ARG A 256 9.38 13.07 5.72
CA ARG A 256 9.37 14.00 4.58
C ARG A 256 7.96 14.45 4.27
N LEU A 257 7.82 15.72 3.90
CA LEU A 257 6.54 16.26 3.46
C LEU A 257 6.22 15.82 2.04
N GLY A 258 4.95 15.81 1.68
CA GLY A 258 4.48 15.52 0.32
C GLY A 258 3.54 16.58 -0.21
N ARG A 259 3.76 17.02 -1.45
CA ARG A 259 2.84 17.92 -2.16
C ARG A 259 2.13 17.15 -3.27
N LEU A 260 0.86 17.42 -3.47
CA LEU A 260 0.10 16.75 -4.52
C LEU A 260 0.47 17.32 -5.90
N THR A 261 0.70 16.47 -6.89
CA THR A 261 1.10 16.90 -8.24
C THR A 261 -0.09 17.25 -9.16
N ASP A 262 -1.26 17.56 -8.62
CA ASP A 262 -2.48 17.78 -9.42
C ASP A 262 -2.38 19.06 -10.27
N LYS A 263 -1.89 18.90 -11.50
CA LYS A 263 -1.73 19.98 -12.49
C LYS A 263 -3.06 20.45 -13.10
N ARG A 264 -4.21 19.87 -12.72
CA ARG A 264 -5.53 20.23 -13.30
C ARG A 264 -6.17 21.45 -12.61
N ARG A 265 -5.60 21.94 -11.52
CA ARG A 265 -5.97 23.25 -10.95
C ARG A 265 -5.01 24.30 -11.51
N ASP A 266 -5.57 25.35 -12.13
CA ASP A 266 -4.84 26.57 -12.53
C ASP A 266 -4.20 27.33 -11.35
N VAL A 267 -4.40 26.86 -10.11
CA VAL A 267 -3.73 27.37 -8.93
C VAL A 267 -2.60 26.42 -8.60
N ALA A 268 -1.36 26.88 -8.80
CA ALA A 268 -0.15 26.20 -8.32
C ALA A 268 -0.24 26.02 -6.79
N GLN A 269 -0.82 24.91 -6.37
CA GLN A 269 -1.04 24.60 -4.97
C GLN A 269 0.25 23.97 -4.43
N ASP A 270 1.20 24.82 -4.05
CA ASP A 270 2.50 24.44 -3.50
C ASP A 270 2.44 24.07 -2.00
N ASP A 271 1.25 23.66 -1.55
CA ASP A 271 1.00 23.26 -0.17
C ASP A 271 1.37 21.80 0.02
N TYR A 272 2.08 21.53 1.12
CA TYR A 272 2.25 20.17 1.60
C TYR A 272 0.93 19.73 2.25
N THR A 273 0.50 18.51 1.94
CA THR A 273 -0.70 17.87 2.52
C THR A 273 -0.50 16.38 2.84
N GLY A 274 0.71 15.85 2.61
CA GLY A 274 1.14 14.52 3.02
C GLY A 274 2.38 14.52 3.91
N ILE A 275 2.53 13.47 4.72
CA ILE A 275 3.71 13.19 5.56
C ILE A 275 4.09 11.73 5.30
N PHE A 276 5.35 11.48 4.95
CA PHE A 276 5.84 10.15 4.60
C PHE A 276 7.05 9.77 5.45
N VAL A 277 7.14 8.50 5.82
CA VAL A 277 8.18 7.92 6.68
C VAL A 277 9.21 7.22 5.80
N PHE A 278 10.48 7.55 6.03
CA PHE A 278 11.63 6.92 5.38
C PHE A 278 12.61 6.41 6.43
N ASP A 279 13.45 5.44 6.05
CA ASP A 279 14.60 5.03 6.84
C ASP A 279 15.70 6.11 6.71
N ALA A 280 16.33 6.47 7.82
CA ALA A 280 17.32 7.55 7.86
C ALA A 280 18.60 7.23 7.08
N ASP A 281 18.95 5.94 7.00
CA ASP A 281 20.11 5.41 6.28
C ASP A 281 19.82 5.16 4.80
N ARG A 282 18.56 5.31 4.38
CA ARG A 282 18.11 5.00 3.03
C ARG A 282 17.49 6.22 2.38
N ALA A 283 18.25 6.84 1.48
CA ALA A 283 17.72 7.90 0.63
C ALA A 283 16.45 7.40 -0.11
N PRO A 284 15.48 8.28 -0.38
CA PRO A 284 14.44 7.95 -1.33
C PRO A 284 15.09 7.56 -2.65
N GLU A 285 14.63 6.43 -3.18
CA GLU A 285 15.06 5.87 -4.45
C GLU A 285 14.24 6.47 -5.60
N GLY A 286 13.06 7.02 -5.31
CA GLY A 286 12.21 7.76 -6.23
C GLY A 286 11.81 9.15 -5.70
N GLU A 287 11.28 9.98 -6.58
CA GLU A 287 10.88 11.36 -6.26
C GLU A 287 9.40 11.49 -5.90
N TYR A 288 8.63 10.42 -6.13
CA TYR A 288 7.19 10.44 -6.03
C TYR A 288 6.64 9.29 -5.19
N ILE A 289 5.46 9.53 -4.63
CA ILE A 289 4.67 8.53 -3.93
C ILE A 289 3.30 8.45 -4.61
N PHE A 290 2.88 7.24 -4.94
CA PHE A 290 1.53 6.95 -5.40
C PHE A 290 0.70 6.42 -4.24
N THR A 291 -0.47 7.01 -4.01
CA THR A 291 -1.43 6.52 -3.03
C THR A 291 -2.79 6.32 -3.67
N ALA A 292 -3.51 5.28 -3.27
CA ALA A 292 -4.92 5.13 -3.59
C ALA A 292 -5.64 4.41 -2.46
N PHE A 293 -6.94 4.65 -2.33
CA PHE A 293 -7.79 3.95 -1.38
C PHE A 293 -9.23 3.89 -1.89
N GLU A 294 -9.94 2.85 -1.47
CA GLU A 294 -11.34 2.62 -1.75
C GLU A 294 -11.94 1.85 -0.58
N ASP A 295 -12.93 2.45 0.08
CA ASP A 295 -13.75 1.74 1.06
C ASP A 295 -14.57 0.70 0.28
N GLY A 296 -14.48 -0.55 0.72
CA GLY A 296 -15.20 -1.67 0.12
C GLY A 296 -16.70 -1.46 0.22
N LYS A 297 -17.44 -1.93 -0.79
CA LYS A 297 -18.90 -1.96 -0.77
C LYS A 297 -19.37 -3.40 -0.66
N ASP A 298 -20.41 -3.61 0.15
CA ASP A 298 -21.04 -4.92 0.35
C ASP A 298 -20.02 -6.00 0.77
N GLU A 299 -19.76 -7.00 -0.09
CA GLU A 299 -18.81 -8.10 0.15
C GLU A 299 -17.38 -7.77 -0.32
N GLU A 300 -17.14 -6.60 -0.91
CA GLU A 300 -15.79 -6.20 -1.32
C GLU A 300 -14.96 -5.80 -0.11
N ILE A 301 -13.72 -6.31 -0.05
CA ILE A 301 -12.76 -5.82 0.93
C ILE A 301 -12.34 -4.39 0.61
N ASP A 302 -11.99 -3.67 1.66
CA ASP A 302 -11.35 -2.38 1.53
C ASP A 302 -9.99 -2.50 0.84
N LYS A 303 -9.62 -1.46 0.08
CA LYS A 303 -8.38 -1.43 -0.70
C LYS A 303 -7.59 -0.17 -0.39
N HIS A 304 -6.27 -0.31 -0.28
CA HIS A 304 -5.37 0.82 -0.18
C HIS A 304 -3.99 0.50 -0.76
N VAL A 305 -3.25 1.54 -1.10
CA VAL A 305 -1.89 1.44 -1.60
C VAL A 305 -1.13 2.73 -1.26
N ALA A 306 0.14 2.59 -0.88
CA ALA A 306 1.08 3.67 -0.69
C ALA A 306 2.47 3.19 -1.13
N LEU A 307 2.89 3.61 -2.33
CA LEU A 307 4.10 3.15 -2.99
C LEU A 307 5.01 4.32 -3.30
N GLU A 308 6.30 4.17 -3.01
CA GLU A 308 7.32 4.95 -3.70
C GLU A 308 7.36 4.51 -5.16
N VAL A 309 7.35 5.49 -6.06
CA VAL A 309 7.30 5.26 -7.50
C VAL A 309 8.21 6.21 -8.24
N ASP A 310 8.70 5.75 -9.39
CA ASP A 310 9.21 6.64 -10.42
C ASP A 310 8.14 6.97 -11.43
N VAL A 311 8.22 8.19 -11.96
CA VAL A 311 7.32 8.68 -12.99
C VAL A 311 8.06 8.63 -14.32
N GLY A 312 7.65 7.71 -15.18
CA GLY A 312 8.15 7.58 -16.53
C GLY A 312 7.47 8.54 -17.52
N ALA A 313 7.66 8.26 -18.81
CA ALA A 313 7.00 9.00 -19.87
C ALA A 313 5.47 8.86 -19.82
N LEU A 314 4.76 9.75 -20.52
CA LEU A 314 3.33 9.59 -20.75
C LEU A 314 3.09 8.53 -21.83
N ASN A 315 2.00 7.77 -21.71
CA ASN A 315 1.55 6.90 -22.78
C ASN A 315 0.94 7.72 -23.94
N ARG A 316 0.51 7.02 -25.01
CA ARG A 316 -0.08 7.68 -26.20
C ARG A 316 -1.34 8.51 -25.90
N SER A 317 -2.05 8.19 -24.82
CA SER A 317 -3.24 8.89 -24.35
C SER A 317 -2.92 9.99 -23.32
N GLY A 318 -1.65 10.28 -23.05
CA GLY A 318 -1.22 11.29 -22.08
C GLY A 318 -1.29 10.84 -20.62
N VAL A 319 -1.45 9.53 -20.35
CA VAL A 319 -1.50 8.97 -18.99
C VAL A 319 -0.09 8.67 -18.49
N PRO A 320 0.32 9.13 -17.30
CA PRO A 320 1.65 8.85 -16.76
C PRO A 320 1.89 7.37 -16.47
N LEU A 321 3.09 6.90 -16.81
CA LEU A 321 3.57 5.56 -16.46
C LEU A 321 4.31 5.60 -15.11
N LEU A 322 4.01 4.65 -14.22
CA LEU A 322 4.60 4.56 -12.88
C LEU A 322 5.35 3.23 -12.71
N GLU A 323 6.57 3.29 -12.18
CA GLU A 323 7.32 2.11 -11.76
C GLU A 323 7.34 2.00 -10.23
N ALA A 324 6.83 0.88 -9.71
CA ALA A 324 6.81 0.62 -8.27
C ALA A 324 8.21 0.30 -7.74
N ARG A 325 8.61 0.97 -6.65
CA ARG A 325 9.88 0.74 -5.94
C ARG A 325 9.68 -0.04 -4.66
N ARG A 326 8.92 0.51 -3.73
CA ARG A 326 8.63 -0.12 -2.43
C ARG A 326 7.39 0.44 -1.77
N TRP A 327 6.93 -0.25 -0.74
CA TRP A 327 5.91 0.27 0.16
C TRP A 327 6.44 1.44 0.99
N ILE A 328 5.62 2.46 1.22
CA ILE A 328 5.91 3.57 2.10
C ILE A 328 4.75 3.80 3.07
N ASN A 329 5.08 3.99 4.34
CA ASN A 329 4.11 4.48 5.32
C ASN A 329 4.00 5.99 5.26
N GLY A 330 2.78 6.51 5.31
CA GLY A 330 2.57 7.94 5.33
C GLY A 330 1.14 8.33 5.64
N LEU A 331 1.01 9.46 6.33
CA LEU A 331 -0.26 10.09 6.64
C LEU A 331 -0.58 11.13 5.56
N VAL A 332 -1.69 10.90 4.86
CA VAL A 332 -2.18 11.76 3.78
C VAL A 332 -3.64 12.13 4.01
N PHE A 333 -3.98 13.37 3.66
CA PHE A 333 -5.33 13.92 3.80
C PHE A 333 -5.93 14.20 2.42
N PHE A 334 -6.91 13.39 2.02
CA PHE A 334 -7.44 13.39 0.65
C PHE A 334 -8.55 14.42 0.38
N HIS A 335 -8.84 15.30 1.33
CA HIS A 335 -10.00 16.21 1.29
C HIS A 335 -10.00 17.10 0.04
N GLY A 336 -10.98 16.87 -0.84
CA GLY A 336 -11.24 17.69 -2.03
C GLY A 336 -10.30 17.44 -3.21
N HIS A 337 -9.48 16.39 -3.20
CA HIS A 337 -8.53 16.11 -4.28
C HIS A 337 -9.03 14.98 -5.19
N ARG A 338 -9.16 15.27 -6.49
CA ARG A 338 -9.60 14.28 -7.49
C ARG A 338 -8.50 13.26 -7.74
N ARG A 339 -8.89 12.00 -7.94
CA ARG A 339 -7.97 10.94 -8.37
C ARG A 339 -7.62 11.12 -9.86
N GLY A 340 -6.33 11.05 -10.16
CA GLY A 340 -5.80 10.95 -11.53
C GLY A 340 -5.74 9.51 -12.00
N ASP A 341 -5.58 9.34 -13.32
CA ASP A 341 -5.37 8.04 -13.95
C ASP A 341 -3.86 7.81 -14.12
N PHE A 342 -3.42 6.59 -13.84
CA PHE A 342 -2.02 6.19 -13.90
C PHE A 342 -1.92 4.76 -14.42
N ILE A 343 -0.80 4.42 -15.05
CA ILE A 343 -0.55 3.07 -15.56
C ILE A 343 0.72 2.55 -14.89
N PHE A 344 0.66 1.35 -14.33
CA PHE A 344 1.84 0.55 -14.01
C PHE A 344 2.15 -0.32 -15.23
N PRO A 345 3.23 -0.05 -15.99
CA PRO A 345 3.56 -0.81 -17.18
C PRO A 345 3.63 -2.31 -16.94
N TRP A 346 3.31 -3.09 -17.99
CA TRP A 346 3.57 -4.52 -17.96
C TRP A 346 5.06 -4.79 -17.68
N HIS A 347 5.33 -5.74 -16.80
CA HIS A 347 6.70 -6.22 -16.59
C HIS A 347 7.27 -6.71 -17.92
N ARG A 348 8.56 -6.44 -18.19
CA ARG A 348 9.19 -6.75 -19.50
C ARG A 348 9.04 -8.22 -19.92
N SER A 349 9.04 -9.15 -18.97
CA SER A 349 8.77 -10.56 -19.25
C SER A 349 7.39 -10.84 -19.87
N LEU A 350 6.43 -9.94 -19.73
CA LEU A 350 5.06 -10.07 -20.26
C LEU A 350 4.87 -9.31 -21.59
N THR A 351 5.90 -8.58 -22.04
CA THR A 351 5.88 -7.81 -23.29
C THR A 351 6.80 -8.47 -24.31
N VAL A 352 6.35 -8.56 -25.57
CA VAL A 352 7.12 -9.13 -26.69
C VAL A 352 7.90 -8.05 -27.40
#